data_AF-A0A2T4VPQ0-F1
#
_entry.id   AF-A0A2T4VPQ0-F1
#
_cell.length_a   1.000
_cell.length_b   1.000
_cell.length_c   1.000
_cell.angle_alpha   90.00
_cell.angle_beta   90.00
_cell.angle_gamma   90.00
#
_symmetry.space_group_name_H-M   'P 1'
#
loop_
_entity.id
_entity.type
_entity.pdbx_description
1 polymer ?
#
loop_
_entity_poly.entity_id
_entity_poly.type
_entity_poly.pdbx_seq_one_letter_code
_entity_poly.pdbx_strand_id
1 'polypeptide(L)' 'MRGRERVCKKHIKQAGWSIVNENQRERGYHLELHGPRGEQMKVDAPSRARAYHRADRQVNGSEPGMALWAGPT' A
#
# COMPACT_ATOMS: atom_id res chain seq x y z
N MET A 1 -8.11 7.37 -17.45
CA MET A 1 -8.58 6.99 -16.09
C MET A 1 -7.63 7.54 -15.00
N ARG A 2 -7.75 8.83 -14.61
CA ARG A 2 -6.92 9.46 -13.56
C ARG A 2 -7.58 9.54 -12.18
N GLY A 3 -8.89 9.27 -12.08
CA GLY A 3 -9.65 9.44 -10.82
C GLY A 3 -9.38 8.35 -9.78
N ARG A 4 -9.16 7.10 -10.23
CA ARG A 4 -9.09 5.93 -9.33
C ARG A 4 -7.83 5.89 -8.46
N GLU A 5 -6.69 6.34 -8.99
CA GLU A 5 -5.45 6.48 -8.20
C GLU A 5 -5.59 7.54 -7.10
N ARG A 6 -6.25 8.67 -7.41
CA ARG A 6 -6.48 9.74 -6.41
C ARG A 6 -7.34 9.24 -5.26
N VAL A 7 -8.34 8.41 -5.54
CA VAL A 7 -9.20 7.80 -4.51
C VAL A 7 -8.40 6.86 -3.62
N CYS A 8 -7.64 5.91 -4.19
CA CYS A 8 -6.79 5.01 -3.40
C CYS A 8 -5.77 5.77 -2.54
N LYS A 9 -5.10 6.80 -3.08
CA LYS A 9 -4.19 7.66 -2.31
C LYS A 9 -4.90 8.37 -1.15
N LYS A 10 -6.13 8.84 -1.38
CA LYS A 10 -6.94 9.50 -0.35
C LYS A 10 -7.29 8.51 0.77
N HIS A 11 -7.76 7.30 0.43
CA HIS A 11 -8.09 6.27 1.40
C HIS A 11 -6.89 5.83 2.25
N ILE A 12 -5.75 5.58 1.60
CA ILE A 12 -4.48 5.26 2.27
C ILE A 12 -4.15 6.33 3.32
N LYS A 13 -4.19 7.62 2.94
CA LYS A 13 -3.97 8.73 3.87
C LYS A 13 -5.02 8.81 4.97
N GLN A 14 -6.31 8.59 4.65
CA GLN A 14 -7.41 8.64 5.63
C GLN A 14 -7.31 7.54 6.68
N ALA A 15 -6.78 6.37 6.31
CA ALA A 15 -6.50 5.28 7.23
C ALA A 15 -5.20 5.48 8.04
N GLY A 16 -4.54 6.64 7.90
CA GLY A 16 -3.31 6.97 8.62
C GLY A 16 -2.04 6.35 8.02
N TRP A 17 -2.11 5.77 6.81
CA TRP A 17 -0.95 5.21 6.14
C TRP A 17 -0.22 6.28 5.33
N SER A 18 1.11 6.27 5.44
CA SER A 18 2.02 7.17 4.73
C SER A 18 2.87 6.40 3.75
N ILE A 19 2.95 6.86 2.52
CA ILE A 19 3.82 6.26 1.50
C ILE A 19 5.24 6.77 1.77
N VAL A 20 6.14 5.86 2.12
CA VAL A 20 7.53 6.21 2.45
C VAL A 20 8.49 5.95 1.29
N ASN A 21 8.16 5.00 0.42
CA ASN A 21 8.95 4.69 -0.75
C ASN A 21 8.04 4.29 -1.91
N GLU A 22 8.32 4.82 -3.09
CA GLU A 22 7.69 4.38 -4.33
C GLU A 22 8.77 4.24 -5.40
N ASN A 23 8.93 3.04 -5.95
CA ASN A 23 10.03 2.74 -6.86
C ASN A 23 9.54 1.93 -8.07
N GLN A 24 9.89 2.40 -9.26
CA GLN A 24 9.60 1.67 -10.50
C GLN A 24 10.74 0.68 -10.75
N ARG A 25 10.44 -0.61 -10.71
CA ARG A 25 11.39 -1.69 -11.01
C ARG A 25 11.24 -2.12 -12.46
N GLU A 26 12.28 -2.72 -13.04
CA GLU A 26 12.25 -3.25 -14.41
C GLU A 26 11.08 -4.23 -14.66
N ARG A 27 10.65 -4.95 -13.61
CA ARG A 27 9.52 -5.89 -13.64
C ARG A 27 8.28 -5.43 -12.88
N GLY A 28 8.10 -4.13 -12.63
CA GLY A 28 6.86 -3.61 -12.04
C GLY A 28 7.05 -2.36 -11.20
N TYR A 29 6.26 -2.27 -10.13
CA TYR A 29 6.20 -1.12 -9.25
C TYR A 29 6.13 -1.59 -7.81
N HIS A 30 7.04 -1.04 -7.01
CA HIS A 30 7.18 -1.29 -5.59
C HIS A 30 6.67 -0.08 -4.81
N LEU A 31 5.84 -0.32 -3.80
CA LEU A 31 5.27 0.71 -2.94
C LEU A 31 5.44 0.29 -1.49
N GLU A 32 6.10 1.11 -0.68
CA GLU A 32 6.24 0.91 0.76
C GLU A 32 5.43 1.95 1.51
N LEU A 33 4.62 1.49 2.45
CA LEU A 33 3.75 2.32 3.29
C LEU A 33 4.02 2.04 4.76
N HIS A 34 3.97 3.08 5.58
CA HIS A 34 4.02 3.01 7.04
C HIS A 34 2.64 3.32 7.61
N GLY A 35 2.13 2.45 8.47
CA GLY A 35 0.88 2.62 9.17
C GLY A 35 1.01 3.48 10.44
N PRO A 36 -0.11 3.97 10.98
CA PRO A 36 -0.12 4.88 12.12
C PRO A 36 0.35 4.25 13.43
N ARG A 37 0.45 2.92 13.49
CA ARG A 37 0.87 2.15 14.67
C ARG A 37 2.29 1.58 14.55
N GLY A 38 3.09 2.10 13.61
CA GLY A 38 4.43 1.57 13.31
C GLY A 38 4.44 0.35 12.37
N GLU A 39 3.29 0.03 11.78
CA GLU A 39 3.15 -1.04 10.80
C GLU A 39 3.89 -0.68 9.51
N GLN A 40 4.42 -1.68 8.81
CA GLN A 40 5.05 -1.49 7.50
C GLN A 40 4.40 -2.43 6.49
N MET A 41 4.09 -1.91 5.31
CA MET A 41 3.47 -2.65 4.22
C MET A 41 4.26 -2.44 2.94
N LYS A 42 4.67 -3.54 2.30
CA LYS A 42 5.34 -3.51 1.00
C LYS A 42 4.43 -4.14 -0.04
N VAL A 43 4.24 -3.44 -1.15
CA VAL A 43 3.34 -3.84 -2.22
C VAL A 43 4.09 -3.85 -3.53
N ASP A 44 4.27 -5.05 -4.07
CA ASP A 44 4.77 -5.26 -5.42
C ASP A 44 3.61 -5.54 -6.38
N ALA A 45 3.58 -4.80 -7.49
CA ALA A 45 2.58 -4.97 -8.52
C ALA A 45 3.17 -4.71 -9.92
N PRO A 46 2.59 -5.24 -11.00
CA PRO A 46 3.12 -5.03 -12.35
C PRO A 46 2.97 -3.58 -12.86
N SER A 47 2.20 -2.74 -12.16
CA SER A 47 2.02 -1.32 -12.54
C SER A 47 1.66 -0.46 -11.34
N ARG A 48 2.01 0.82 -11.38
CA ARG A 48 1.71 1.83 -10.34
C ARG A 48 0.25 1.78 -9.88
N ALA A 49 -0.70 1.85 -10.80
CA ALA A 49 -2.13 1.83 -10.48
C ALA A 49 -2.56 0.56 -9.71
N ARG A 50 -1.96 -0.60 -10.02
CA ARG A 50 -2.24 -1.85 -9.30
C ARG A 50 -1.59 -1.88 -7.92
N ALA A 51 -0.41 -1.27 -7.76
CA ALA A 51 0.23 -1.15 -6.44
C ALA A 51 -0.63 -0.31 -5.49
N TYR A 52 -1.09 0.87 -5.94
CA TYR A 52 -2.00 1.71 -5.16
C TYR A 52 -3.32 1.03 -4.83
N HIS A 53 -3.89 0.28 -5.78
CA HIS A 53 -5.13 -0.47 -5.54
C HIS A 53 -4.94 -1.62 -4.54
N ARG A 54 -3.81 -2.34 -4.60
CA ARG A 54 -3.48 -3.40 -3.62
C ARG A 54 -3.22 -2.82 -2.23
N ALA A 55 -2.51 -1.70 -2.15
CA ALA A 55 -2.29 -0.99 -0.89
C ALA A 55 -3.62 -0.52 -0.28
N ASP A 56 -4.47 0.15 -1.06
CA ASP A 56 -5.81 0.57 -0.63
C ASP A 56 -6.66 -0.62 -0.12
N ARG A 57 -6.65 -1.77 -0.81
CA ARG A 57 -7.37 -2.97 -0.35
C ARG A 57 -6.84 -3.55 0.95
N GLN A 58 -5.52 -3.57 1.16
CA GLN A 58 -4.92 -4.03 2.43
C GLN A 58 -5.24 -3.06 3.57
N VAL A 59 -5.15 -1.77 3.30
CA VAL A 59 -5.42 -0.70 4.28
C VAL A 59 -6.90 -0.65 4.69
N ASN A 60 -7.82 -0.86 3.74
CA ASN A 60 -9.27 -0.95 4.01
C ASN A 60 -9.72 -2.33 4.53
N GLY A 61 -8.80 -3.28 4.77
CA GLY A 61 -9.13 -4.56 5.39
C GLY A 61 -10.01 -5.50 4.55
N SER A 62 -10.08 -5.31 3.22
CA SER A 62 -10.91 -6.17 2.34
C SER A 62 -10.27 -7.52 1.98
N GLU A 63 -9.04 -7.81 2.46
CA GLU A 63 -8.48 -9.16 2.49
C GLU A 63 -7.72 -9.37 3.82
N PRO A 64 -8.18 -10.25 4.72
CA PRO A 64 -7.37 -10.70 5.85
C PRO A 64 -6.39 -11.74 5.32
N GLY A 65 -5.19 -11.33 4.89
CA GLY A 65 -4.26 -12.29 4.28
C GLY A 65 -2.76 -12.03 4.39
N MET A 66 -2.31 -10.78 4.56
CA MET A 66 -0.86 -10.48 4.56
C MET A 66 -0.45 -9.35 5.52
N ALA A 67 -1.17 -9.16 6.63
CA ALA A 67 -0.68 -8.33 7.74
C ALA A 67 -0.10 -9.25 8.83
N LEU A 68 1.05 -9.87 8.57
CA LEU A 68 1.64 -10.83 9.51
C LEU A 68 3.17 -10.76 9.57
N TRP A 69 3.74 -9.58 9.87
CA TRP A 69 5.05 -9.52 10.51
C TRP A 69 5.14 -8.30 11.45
N ALA A 70 4.29 -8.27 12.48
CA ALA A 70 4.72 -7.73 13.76
C ALA A 70 5.48 -8.87 14.46
N GLY A 71 6.80 -8.90 14.32
CA GLY A 71 7.62 -9.79 15.14
C GLY A 71 7.47 -9.36 16.60
N PRO A 72 7.08 -10.25 17.52
CA PRO A 72 7.23 -9.99 18.93
C PRO A 72 8.69 -10.23 19.33
N THR A 73 9.09 -9.55 20.40
CA THR A 73 10.35 -9.59 21.16
C THR A 73 11.45 -8.65 20.71
#